data_AF-A0A368W8Y8-F1
#
_entry.id   AF-A0A368W8Y8-F1
#
_cell.length_a   1.000
_cell.length_b   1.000
_cell.length_c   1.000
_cell.angle_alpha   90.00
_cell.angle_beta   90.00
_cell.angle_gamma   90.00
#
_symmetry.space_group_name_H-M   'P 1'
#
loop_
_entity.id
_entity.type
_entity.pdbx_description
1 polymer ?
#
loop_
_entity_poly.entity_id
_entity_poly.type
_entity_poly.pdbx_seq_one_letter_code
_entity_poly.pdbx_strand_id
1 'polypeptide(L)'
;MRTKNLFLSSLLVIVLSVMVFSGAVGAQGSITDWQWSDEWPVSPPLPDHLWLDLGGGQEAFFLHFNQSLEGVEDPFDPEFLNENLMYVGLAKRGRFFAEEKPANPAYTHFHKLFADSPAAGHGGSPGEDGYWLTHVAVQDLERPWGSVYPGVDFDFMPTEPPAQFESTSLDEYGLASVTDWKWTQDWPVDPPLPDHLWLDIGGGRGLFLHYDRPISEEGAELLYVGDAIRGRFTAESQPEIPGFVHFHQFKAESPEGGHGGDPGAEGYWLRHIAVREMEMPWGDVVPGVDFNFMVTPAPEVE
;
A
#
# COMPACT_ATOMS: atom_id res chain seq x y z
N MET A 1 -44.52 -51.66 42.63
CA MET A 1 -43.43 -52.63 42.87
C MET A 1 -42.92 -53.14 41.53
N ARG A 2 -41.60 -53.26 41.36
CA ARG A 2 -40.81 -53.60 40.15
C ARG A 2 -40.40 -52.45 39.21
N THR A 3 -39.33 -51.80 39.66
CA THR A 3 -38.10 -51.46 38.94
C THR A 3 -37.81 -52.24 37.65
N LYS A 4 -37.33 -51.51 36.62
CA LYS A 4 -36.16 -51.90 35.81
C LYS A 4 -35.37 -50.65 35.38
N ASN A 5 -34.09 -50.67 35.70
CA ASN A 5 -33.06 -49.70 35.34
C ASN A 5 -32.68 -49.84 33.86
N LEU A 6 -32.27 -48.72 33.24
CA LEU A 6 -31.26 -48.70 32.19
C LEU A 6 -30.51 -47.36 32.29
N PHE A 7 -29.33 -47.44 32.91
CA PHE A 7 -28.28 -46.44 32.80
C PHE A 7 -27.62 -46.62 31.42
N LEU A 8 -27.63 -45.59 30.58
CA LEU A 8 -26.68 -45.46 29.48
C LEU A 8 -25.76 -44.29 29.80
N SER A 9 -24.53 -44.63 30.20
CA SER A 9 -23.40 -43.71 30.28
C SER A 9 -22.91 -43.44 28.86
N SER A 10 -22.96 -42.18 28.42
CA SER A 10 -22.30 -41.75 27.18
C SER A 10 -21.02 -41.02 27.55
N LEU A 11 -19.90 -41.69 27.32
CA LEU A 11 -18.56 -41.16 27.45
C LEU A 11 -18.30 -40.19 26.28
N LEU A 12 -18.26 -38.89 26.55
CA LEU A 12 -17.86 -37.88 25.58
C LEU A 12 -16.33 -37.88 25.48
N VAL A 13 -15.80 -38.52 24.43
CA VAL A 13 -14.38 -38.43 24.09
C VAL A 13 -14.19 -37.18 23.24
N ILE A 14 -13.64 -36.12 23.84
CA ILE A 14 -13.18 -34.93 23.11
C ILE A 14 -11.83 -35.30 22.48
N VAL A 15 -11.83 -35.59 21.18
CA VAL A 15 -10.60 -35.68 20.39
C VAL A 15 -10.19 -34.25 20.07
N LEU A 16 -9.21 -33.73 20.80
CA LEU A 16 -8.55 -32.47 20.50
C LEU A 16 -7.56 -32.71 19.35
N SER A 17 -8.01 -32.49 18.11
CA SER A 17 -7.11 -32.49 16.96
C SER A 17 -6.27 -31.21 16.97
N VAL A 18 -5.07 -31.31 17.54
CA VAL A 18 -4.01 -30.31 17.32
C VAL A 18 -3.54 -30.48 15.88
N MET A 19 -4.05 -29.64 14.97
CA MET A 19 -3.46 -29.51 13.64
C MET A 19 -2.15 -28.75 13.77
N VAL A 20 -1.04 -29.47 13.73
CA VAL A 20 0.28 -28.89 13.49
C VAL A 20 0.40 -28.72 11.97
N PHE A 21 0.21 -27.50 11.49
CA PHE A 21 0.55 -27.14 10.11
C PHE A 21 2.07 -26.97 10.03
N SER A 22 2.76 -28.06 9.69
CA SER A 22 4.12 -28.00 9.16
C SER A 22 4.02 -28.16 7.64
N GLY A 23 3.76 -27.06 6.96
CA GLY A 23 3.84 -26.94 5.51
C GLY A 23 4.55 -25.63 5.19
N ALA A 24 5.51 -25.65 4.28
CA ALA A 24 6.10 -24.44 3.74
C ALA A 24 4.96 -23.54 3.22
N VAL A 25 4.81 -22.35 3.80
CA VAL A 25 3.78 -21.38 3.43
C VAL A 25 4.24 -20.71 2.14
N GLY A 26 3.79 -21.22 0.99
CA GLY A 26 3.71 -20.41 -0.22
C GLY A 26 2.70 -19.29 0.01
N ALA A 27 3.00 -18.10 -0.53
CA ALA A 27 2.26 -16.85 -0.41
C ALA A 27 0.78 -17.00 0.02
N GLN A 28 0.46 -16.58 1.25
CA GLN A 28 -0.92 -16.36 1.66
C GLN A 28 -1.52 -15.26 0.75
N GLY A 29 -2.68 -15.54 0.14
CA GLY A 29 -3.37 -14.63 -0.77
C GLY A 29 -3.81 -13.31 -0.11
N SER A 30 -4.19 -12.33 -0.93
CA SER A 30 -4.75 -11.05 -0.49
C SER A 30 -6.12 -11.24 0.15
N ILE A 31 -6.40 -10.51 1.24
CA ILE A 31 -7.67 -10.49 1.96
C ILE A 31 -8.78 -9.84 1.11
N THR A 32 -8.42 -8.88 0.26
CA THR A 32 -9.36 -8.15 -0.60
C THR A 32 -9.40 -8.68 -2.02
N ASP A 33 -8.83 -9.87 -2.27
CA ASP A 33 -8.61 -10.41 -3.62
C ASP A 33 -7.94 -9.40 -4.57
N TRP A 34 -7.08 -8.54 -4.02
CA TRP A 34 -6.37 -7.46 -4.74
C TRP A 34 -7.28 -6.37 -5.33
N GLN A 35 -8.51 -6.25 -4.83
CA GLN A 35 -9.45 -5.19 -5.14
C GLN A 35 -9.52 -4.16 -4.01
N TRP A 36 -10.05 -2.99 -4.32
CA TRP A 36 -10.32 -1.94 -3.33
C TRP A 36 -11.48 -2.35 -2.40
N SER A 37 -11.35 -2.02 -1.12
CA SER A 37 -12.36 -2.29 -0.08
C SER A 37 -12.46 -1.11 0.87
N ASP A 38 -13.70 -0.76 1.23
CA ASP A 38 -14.05 0.22 2.27
C ASP A 38 -14.35 -0.45 3.62
N GLU A 39 -14.36 -1.78 3.71
CA GLU A 39 -14.73 -2.55 4.91
C GLU A 39 -13.51 -3.05 5.72
N TRP A 40 -12.32 -2.98 5.15
CA TRP A 40 -11.04 -3.49 5.69
C TRP A 40 -10.00 -2.35 5.65
N PRO A 41 -8.94 -2.31 6.50
CA PRO A 41 -8.49 -3.28 7.50
C PRO A 41 -9.00 -3.07 8.92
N VAL A 42 -9.64 -1.95 9.20
CA VAL A 42 -9.99 -1.54 10.56
C VAL A 42 -11.49 -1.64 10.80
N SER A 43 -11.86 -1.80 12.06
CA SER A 43 -13.25 -1.89 12.51
C SER A 43 -13.50 -0.92 13.67
N PRO A 44 -14.49 -0.01 13.56
CA PRO A 44 -15.34 0.19 12.38
C PRO A 44 -14.53 0.71 11.18
N PRO A 45 -15.03 0.49 9.94
CA PRO A 45 -14.32 0.96 8.76
C PRO A 45 -14.22 2.48 8.71
N LEU A 46 -13.18 2.98 8.02
CA LEU A 46 -13.01 4.41 7.80
C LEU A 46 -13.87 4.81 6.59
N PRO A 47 -14.90 5.65 6.78
CA PRO A 47 -15.89 5.90 5.74
C PRO A 47 -15.33 6.68 4.54
N ASP A 48 -14.18 7.31 4.70
CA ASP A 48 -13.48 8.18 3.75
C ASP A 48 -12.22 7.52 3.17
N HIS A 49 -12.08 6.19 3.28
CA HIS A 49 -10.93 5.46 2.77
C HIS A 49 -11.33 4.28 1.88
N LEU A 50 -10.48 4.02 0.89
CA LEU A 50 -10.42 2.74 0.18
C LEU A 50 -9.07 2.09 0.43
N TRP A 51 -9.09 0.79 0.66
CA TRP A 51 -7.93 -0.01 1.02
C TRP A 51 -7.73 -1.16 0.05
N LEU A 52 -6.48 -1.52 -0.16
CA LEU A 52 -6.11 -2.68 -0.96
C LEU A 52 -5.04 -3.46 -0.22
N ASP A 53 -5.31 -4.73 0.07
CA ASP A 53 -4.33 -5.59 0.74
C ASP A 53 -3.24 -6.02 -0.24
N LEU A 54 -1.99 -5.67 0.11
CA LEU A 54 -0.79 -5.91 -0.70
C LEU A 54 0.02 -7.11 -0.23
N GLY A 55 -0.40 -7.80 0.84
CA GLY A 55 0.44 -8.84 1.46
C GLY A 55 -0.24 -9.58 2.61
N GLY A 56 -1.45 -10.09 2.42
CA GLY A 56 -2.16 -10.94 3.39
C GLY A 56 -2.40 -10.24 4.74
N GLY A 57 -2.61 -8.93 4.71
CA GLY A 57 -2.78 -8.03 5.85
C GLY A 57 -1.49 -7.57 6.52
N GLN A 58 -0.33 -7.75 5.88
CA GLN A 58 0.93 -7.19 6.37
C GLN A 58 1.24 -5.79 5.80
N GLU A 59 0.89 -5.55 4.54
CA GLU A 59 0.98 -4.24 3.90
C GLU A 59 -0.34 -3.95 3.18
N ALA A 60 -0.73 -2.68 3.14
CA ALA A 60 -1.86 -2.21 2.35
C ALA A 60 -1.52 -0.91 1.63
N PHE A 61 -2.19 -0.69 0.50
CA PHE A 61 -2.27 0.61 -0.14
C PHE A 61 -3.61 1.24 0.24
N PHE A 62 -3.67 2.56 0.36
CA PHE A 62 -4.94 3.24 0.58
C PHE A 62 -5.07 4.55 -0.19
N LEU A 63 -6.33 4.90 -0.45
CA LEU A 63 -6.80 6.20 -0.89
C LEU A 63 -7.59 6.83 0.25
N HIS A 64 -7.37 8.12 0.50
CA HIS A 64 -8.10 8.88 1.53
C HIS A 64 -8.73 10.12 0.89
N PHE A 65 -10.04 10.21 1.04
CA PHE A 65 -10.90 11.21 0.40
C PHE A 65 -11.30 12.33 1.36
N ASN A 66 -11.62 13.50 0.82
CA ASN A 66 -12.04 14.67 1.61
C ASN A 66 -13.43 14.55 2.26
N GLN A 67 -14.14 13.45 1.98
CA GLN A 67 -15.50 13.17 2.42
C GLN A 67 -15.73 11.67 2.60
N SER A 68 -16.81 11.33 3.30
CA SER A 68 -17.34 9.97 3.36
C SER A 68 -17.73 9.47 1.97
N LEU A 69 -17.45 8.19 1.69
CA LEU A 69 -17.86 7.46 0.50
C LEU A 69 -19.27 6.85 0.62
N GLU A 70 -19.93 6.98 1.78
CA GLU A 70 -21.30 6.50 1.95
C GLU A 70 -22.25 7.17 0.94
N GLY A 71 -22.82 6.37 0.05
CA GLY A 71 -23.73 6.83 -1.00
C GLY A 71 -23.03 7.40 -2.24
N VAL A 72 -21.71 7.34 -2.33
CA VAL A 72 -20.97 7.59 -3.57
C VAL A 72 -21.09 6.35 -4.45
N GLU A 73 -21.67 6.51 -5.65
CA GLU A 73 -21.89 5.38 -6.57
C GLU A 73 -20.59 4.87 -7.20
N ASP A 74 -19.72 5.80 -7.60
CA ASP A 74 -18.43 5.50 -8.21
C ASP A 74 -17.33 6.44 -7.65
N PRO A 75 -16.53 6.00 -6.66
CA PRO A 75 -15.44 6.81 -6.11
C PRO A 75 -14.24 6.91 -7.05
N PHE A 76 -14.30 6.24 -8.21
CA PHE A 76 -13.28 6.17 -9.24
C PHE A 76 -13.60 7.03 -10.48
N ASP A 77 -14.75 7.72 -10.47
CA ASP A 77 -15.07 8.72 -11.49
C ASP A 77 -13.96 9.80 -11.53
N PRO A 78 -13.46 10.20 -12.71
CA PRO A 78 -12.35 11.15 -12.81
C PRO A 78 -12.63 12.53 -12.22
N GLU A 79 -13.86 13.05 -12.32
CA GLU A 79 -14.25 14.33 -11.71
C GLU A 79 -14.25 14.19 -10.19
N PHE A 80 -14.84 13.09 -9.67
CA PHE A 80 -14.83 12.81 -8.25
C PHE A 80 -13.40 12.65 -7.69
N LEU A 81 -12.53 11.89 -8.35
CA LEU A 81 -11.14 11.68 -7.92
C LEU A 81 -10.38 13.00 -7.87
N ASN A 82 -10.48 13.82 -8.93
CA ASN A 82 -9.78 15.11 -9.01
C ASN A 82 -10.20 16.07 -7.89
N GLU A 83 -11.48 16.07 -7.51
CA GLU A 83 -11.98 16.94 -6.45
C GLU A 83 -11.73 16.39 -5.05
N ASN A 84 -11.77 15.07 -4.87
CA ASN A 84 -11.94 14.46 -3.55
C ASN A 84 -10.76 13.64 -3.06
N LEU A 85 -9.88 13.13 -3.92
CA LEU A 85 -8.70 12.38 -3.49
C LEU A 85 -7.70 13.34 -2.81
N MET A 86 -7.47 13.17 -1.50
CA MET A 86 -6.53 14.00 -0.76
C MET A 86 -5.17 13.34 -0.62
N TYR A 87 -5.15 12.08 -0.19
CA TYR A 87 -3.93 11.34 0.09
C TYR A 87 -3.94 9.97 -0.55
N VAL A 88 -2.74 9.52 -0.92
CA VAL A 88 -2.42 8.11 -1.13
C VAL A 88 -1.40 7.69 -0.08
N GLY A 89 -1.34 6.40 0.23
CA GLY A 89 -0.40 5.95 1.23
C GLY A 89 -0.20 4.44 1.29
N LEU A 90 0.84 4.07 2.03
CA LEU A 90 1.13 2.71 2.42
C LEU A 90 0.82 2.55 3.89
N ALA A 91 0.27 1.40 4.25
CA ALA A 91 0.08 0.99 5.62
C ALA A 91 0.89 -0.28 5.86
N LYS A 92 1.65 -0.29 6.95
CA LYS A 92 2.44 -1.44 7.37
C LYS A 92 1.93 -1.94 8.71
N ARG A 93 1.63 -3.24 8.77
CA ARG A 93 1.17 -3.91 9.97
C ARG A 93 2.23 -3.81 11.07
N GLY A 94 1.78 -3.57 12.30
CA GLY A 94 2.65 -3.58 13.47
C GLY A 94 1.86 -3.35 14.75
N ARG A 95 2.59 -3.22 15.87
CA ARG A 95 2.01 -2.83 17.16
C ARG A 95 2.40 -1.41 17.54
N PHE A 96 1.62 -0.82 18.45
CA PHE A 96 1.86 0.52 18.96
C PHE A 96 3.01 0.54 20.00
N PHE A 97 4.23 0.37 19.49
CA PHE A 97 5.51 0.50 20.19
C PHE A 97 6.53 1.24 19.32
N ALA A 98 7.44 2.00 19.94
CA ALA A 98 8.47 2.76 19.22
C ALA A 98 9.40 1.87 18.40
N GLU A 99 9.66 0.67 18.89
CA GLU A 99 10.51 -0.34 18.27
C GLU A 99 9.86 -0.99 17.03
N GLU A 100 8.53 -0.93 16.93
CA GLU A 100 7.76 -1.49 15.82
C GLU A 100 7.29 -0.43 14.83
N LYS A 101 7.43 0.86 15.18
CA LYS A 101 7.28 1.94 14.22
C LYS A 101 8.34 1.76 13.12
N PRO A 102 7.94 1.77 11.83
CA PRO A 102 8.91 1.72 10.76
C PRO A 102 9.95 2.84 10.90
N ALA A 103 11.22 2.51 10.72
CA ALA A 103 12.32 3.47 10.82
C ALA A 103 12.27 4.56 9.72
N ASN A 104 11.46 4.34 8.68
CA ASN A 104 11.17 5.33 7.66
C ASN A 104 10.29 6.46 8.24
N PRO A 105 10.74 7.73 8.21
CA PRO A 105 10.04 8.85 8.84
C PRO A 105 8.69 9.20 8.20
N ALA A 106 8.41 8.74 6.97
CA ALA A 106 7.11 8.95 6.33
C ALA A 106 5.96 8.23 7.07
N TYR A 107 6.27 7.22 7.89
CA TYR A 107 5.29 6.56 8.74
C TYR A 107 5.04 7.39 10.01
N THR A 108 4.19 8.40 9.91
CA THR A 108 3.94 9.37 11.00
C THR A 108 2.76 8.97 11.88
N HIS A 109 1.81 8.24 11.32
CA HIS A 109 0.52 7.95 11.93
C HIS A 109 0.35 6.45 12.23
N PHE A 110 -0.32 6.13 13.34
CA PHE A 110 -0.75 4.77 13.67
C PHE A 110 -2.26 4.74 13.81
N HIS A 111 -2.88 3.72 13.22
CA HIS A 111 -4.29 3.41 13.40
C HIS A 111 -4.46 1.98 13.90
N LYS A 112 -5.06 1.80 15.08
CA LYS A 112 -5.35 0.47 15.62
C LYS A 112 -6.43 -0.24 14.83
N LEU A 113 -6.44 -1.56 14.91
CA LEU A 113 -7.41 -2.38 14.19
C LEU A 113 -8.84 -2.20 14.64
N PHE A 114 -9.04 -2.14 15.96
CA PHE A 114 -10.36 -2.22 16.56
C PHE A 114 -10.56 -1.02 17.47
N ALA A 115 -11.63 -0.28 17.23
CA ALA A 115 -11.98 0.91 17.99
C ALA A 115 -13.50 1.01 18.15
N ASP A 116 -13.95 1.86 19.07
CA ASP A 116 -15.38 2.15 19.24
C ASP A 116 -15.93 3.08 18.14
N SER A 117 -15.05 3.79 17.44
CA SER A 117 -15.35 4.71 16.33
C SER A 117 -14.11 4.93 15.47
N PRO A 118 -14.23 5.40 14.22
CA PRO A 118 -13.07 5.73 13.37
C PRO A 118 -12.09 6.69 14.06
N ALA A 119 -12.59 7.79 14.62
CA ALA A 119 -11.76 8.77 15.32
C ALA A 119 -11.06 8.20 16.57
N ALA A 120 -11.64 7.19 17.22
CA ALA A 120 -11.03 6.53 18.37
C ALA A 120 -9.92 5.54 17.96
N GLY A 121 -9.74 5.29 16.66
CA GLY A 121 -8.72 4.40 16.11
C GLY A 121 -7.33 5.02 15.96
N HIS A 122 -7.21 6.35 16.05
CA HIS A 122 -5.91 7.02 16.03
C HIS A 122 -5.07 6.67 17.27
N GLY A 123 -3.84 6.19 17.06
CA GLY A 123 -2.93 5.72 18.11
C GLY A 123 -3.38 4.42 18.74
N GLY A 124 -2.90 4.15 19.96
CA GLY A 124 -3.24 2.93 20.67
C GLY A 124 -2.72 2.88 22.10
N SER A 125 -3.09 1.82 22.80
CA SER A 125 -2.42 1.38 24.02
C SER A 125 -1.08 0.71 23.67
N PRO A 126 -0.09 0.71 24.58
CA PRO A 126 1.18 0.03 24.34
C PRO A 126 0.98 -1.42 23.84
N GLY A 127 1.50 -1.72 22.65
CA GLY A 127 1.42 -3.05 22.05
C GLY A 127 0.10 -3.40 21.36
N GLU A 128 -0.82 -2.45 21.22
CA GLU A 128 -2.06 -2.63 20.47
C GLU A 128 -1.78 -2.87 18.98
N ASP A 129 -2.48 -3.82 18.39
CA ASP A 129 -2.34 -4.20 16.99
C ASP A 129 -2.97 -3.17 16.05
N GLY A 130 -2.28 -2.85 14.96
CA GLY A 130 -2.75 -1.87 13.98
C GLY A 130 -1.82 -1.73 12.79
N TYR A 131 -1.87 -0.55 12.17
CA TYR A 131 -1.02 -0.19 11.06
C TYR A 131 -0.31 1.12 11.35
N TRP A 132 0.93 1.22 10.90
CA TRP A 132 1.64 2.48 10.69
C TRP A 132 1.39 2.94 9.26
N LEU A 133 1.02 4.20 9.06
CA LEU A 133 0.58 4.74 7.79
C LEU A 133 1.50 5.87 7.33
N THR A 134 1.79 5.90 6.04
CA THR A 134 2.29 7.09 5.35
C THR A 134 1.10 7.88 4.80
N HIS A 135 1.18 9.21 4.81
CA HIS A 135 0.18 10.07 4.16
C HIS A 135 0.89 10.95 3.14
N VAL A 136 0.56 10.77 1.87
CA VAL A 136 1.17 11.50 0.77
C VAL A 136 0.08 12.28 0.05
N ALA A 137 0.08 13.59 0.27
CA ALA A 137 -0.88 14.50 -0.34
C ALA A 137 -0.68 14.52 -1.86
N VAL A 138 -1.77 14.39 -2.61
CA VAL A 138 -1.73 14.44 -4.08
C VAL A 138 -2.01 15.83 -4.64
N GLN A 139 -2.51 16.74 -3.80
CA GLN A 139 -2.86 18.12 -4.15
C GLN A 139 -2.61 19.07 -2.97
N ASP A 140 -2.76 20.37 -3.20
CA ASP A 140 -2.73 21.37 -2.12
C ASP A 140 -3.96 21.20 -1.20
N LEU A 141 -3.74 21.14 0.12
CA LEU A 141 -4.80 20.92 1.09
C LEU A 141 -4.70 21.92 2.25
N GLU A 142 -5.86 22.30 2.80
CA GLU A 142 -5.94 23.08 4.04
C GLU A 142 -6.42 22.19 5.19
N ARG A 143 -5.55 21.94 6.18
CA ARG A 143 -5.80 21.02 7.30
C ARG A 143 -5.76 21.72 8.65
N PRO A 144 -6.29 21.10 9.72
CA PRO A 144 -6.21 21.65 11.07
C PRO A 144 -4.77 21.98 11.53
N TRP A 145 -3.75 21.33 10.93
CA TRP A 145 -2.33 21.60 11.17
C TRP A 145 -1.68 22.60 10.20
N GLY A 146 -2.41 23.09 9.20
CA GLY A 146 -1.95 24.11 8.25
C GLY A 146 -2.08 23.70 6.79
N SER A 147 -1.46 24.49 5.91
CA SER A 147 -1.37 24.20 4.48
C SER A 147 -0.43 23.02 4.24
N VAL A 148 -0.91 22.02 3.50
CA VAL A 148 -0.18 20.84 3.06
C VAL A 148 -0.01 20.92 1.55
N TYR A 149 1.20 20.68 1.06
CA TYR A 149 1.53 20.70 -0.36
C TYR A 149 1.71 19.26 -0.87
N PRO A 150 1.58 19.01 -2.19
CA PRO A 150 1.78 17.68 -2.77
C PRO A 150 3.12 17.06 -2.35
N GLY A 151 3.06 15.89 -1.71
CA GLY A 151 4.21 15.23 -1.09
C GLY A 151 3.87 14.55 0.24
N VAL A 152 4.87 14.09 0.97
CA VAL A 152 4.65 13.47 2.30
C VAL A 152 4.18 14.53 3.31
N ASP A 153 3.04 14.28 3.93
CA ASP A 153 2.49 15.08 5.01
C ASP A 153 3.03 14.57 6.36
N PHE A 154 4.16 15.15 6.78
CA PHE A 154 4.79 14.79 8.05
C PHE A 154 3.96 15.19 9.27
N ASP A 155 3.00 16.11 9.10
CA ASP A 155 2.17 16.66 10.16
C ASP A 155 0.79 15.99 10.22
N PHE A 156 0.53 14.98 9.37
CA PHE A 156 -0.69 14.19 9.40
C PHE A 156 -0.82 13.46 10.74
N MET A 157 -1.61 14.05 11.65
CA MET A 157 -2.04 13.50 12.94
C MET A 157 -0.99 12.58 13.60
N PRO A 158 0.24 13.05 13.86
CA PRO A 158 1.34 12.19 14.27
C PRO A 158 1.01 11.47 15.59
N THR A 159 1.34 10.19 15.65
CA THR A 159 1.15 9.38 16.86
C THR A 159 2.50 8.94 17.40
N GLU A 160 2.75 9.26 18.67
CA GLU A 160 3.98 8.86 19.37
C GLU A 160 3.72 7.59 20.19
N PRO A 161 4.34 6.45 19.82
CA PRO A 161 4.19 5.23 20.58
C PRO A 161 5.12 5.22 21.81
N PRO A 162 4.74 4.51 22.88
CA PRO A 162 5.64 4.28 24.01
C PRO A 162 6.78 3.33 23.60
N ALA A 163 7.94 3.47 24.24
CA ALA A 163 8.99 2.47 24.16
C ALA A 163 8.59 1.22 24.95
N GLN A 164 8.86 0.04 24.40
CA GLN A 164 8.69 -1.24 25.10
C GLN A 164 9.81 -1.46 26.14
N PHE A 165 11.01 -0.95 25.86
CA PHE A 165 12.18 -1.08 26.72
C PHE A 165 12.90 0.27 26.92
N GLU A 166 13.62 0.45 28.03
CA GLU A 166 14.35 1.71 28.33
C GLU A 166 15.53 2.00 27.37
N SER A 167 15.75 1.19 26.34
CA SER A 167 16.80 1.42 25.35
C SER A 167 16.46 0.71 24.06
N THR A 168 16.39 1.45 22.97
CA THR A 168 16.60 0.91 21.62
C THR A 168 17.34 1.92 20.78
N SER A 169 18.52 1.54 20.29
CA SER A 169 19.07 2.13 19.07
C SER A 169 18.12 1.74 17.94
N LEU A 170 17.45 2.72 17.36
CA LEU A 170 16.80 2.53 16.06
C LEU A 170 17.91 2.27 15.04
N ASP A 171 17.78 1.19 14.28
CA ASP A 171 18.63 0.97 13.11
C ASP A 171 18.49 2.19 12.19
N GLU A 172 19.62 2.75 11.80
CA GLU A 172 19.70 3.90 10.92
C GLU A 172 19.15 3.50 9.54
N TYR A 173 17.88 3.81 9.29
CA TYR A 173 17.32 3.70 7.95
C TYR A 173 18.07 4.66 7.03
N GLY A 174 18.26 4.30 5.77
CA GLY A 174 18.78 5.24 4.77
C GLY A 174 17.79 6.39 4.56
N LEU A 175 17.91 7.45 5.36
CA LEU A 175 17.01 8.62 5.44
C LEU A 175 17.03 9.53 4.21
N ALA A 176 17.61 9.12 3.09
CA ALA A 176 17.72 9.97 1.92
C ALA A 176 16.55 9.73 0.96
N SER A 177 15.47 10.52 1.11
CA SER A 177 14.54 10.73 0.00
C SER A 177 15.23 11.63 -1.03
N VAL A 178 15.41 11.13 -2.25
CA VAL A 178 16.05 11.89 -3.33
C VAL A 178 15.14 12.97 -3.94
N THR A 179 13.82 12.88 -3.71
CA THR A 179 12.83 13.84 -4.25
C THR A 179 12.44 14.93 -3.24
N ASP A 180 13.18 15.10 -2.14
CA ASP A 180 12.82 16.02 -1.05
C ASP A 180 11.38 15.80 -0.54
N TRP A 181 10.92 14.54 -0.55
CA TRP A 181 9.58 14.12 -0.12
C TRP A 181 8.43 14.73 -0.91
N LYS A 182 8.70 15.18 -2.15
CA LYS A 182 7.72 15.79 -3.06
C LYS A 182 7.56 14.99 -4.33
N TRP A 183 6.40 15.16 -4.96
CA TRP A 183 6.15 14.63 -6.29
C TRP A 183 7.02 15.35 -7.33
N THR A 184 7.56 14.59 -8.27
CA THR A 184 8.37 15.13 -9.37
C THR A 184 8.21 14.31 -10.65
N GLN A 185 8.43 14.93 -11.80
CA GLN A 185 8.52 14.24 -13.09
C GLN A 185 9.97 13.91 -13.46
N ASP A 186 10.94 14.55 -12.81
CA ASP A 186 12.35 14.54 -13.23
C ASP A 186 13.15 13.33 -12.72
N TRP A 187 12.49 12.42 -11.98
CA TRP A 187 13.08 11.26 -11.31
C TRP A 187 12.01 10.15 -11.25
N PRO A 188 12.34 8.84 -11.18
CA PRO A 188 13.66 8.19 -11.18
C PRO A 188 14.23 7.90 -12.56
N VAL A 189 13.44 8.19 -13.59
CA VAL A 189 13.69 7.75 -14.95
C VAL A 189 14.17 8.90 -15.82
N ASP A 190 15.12 8.61 -16.70
CA ASP A 190 15.71 9.53 -17.66
C ASP A 190 15.67 8.86 -19.05
N PRO A 191 14.89 9.40 -20.01
CA PRO A 191 14.14 10.65 -19.93
C PRO A 191 12.89 10.59 -19.01
N PRO A 192 12.43 11.76 -18.49
CA PRO A 192 11.18 11.88 -17.74
C PRO A 192 9.94 11.34 -18.48
N LEU A 193 9.02 10.75 -17.72
CA LEU A 193 7.69 10.36 -18.19
C LEU A 193 6.70 11.52 -17.95
N PRO A 194 6.18 12.17 -19.00
CA PRO A 194 5.40 13.41 -18.88
C PRO A 194 4.01 13.23 -18.23
N ASP A 195 3.53 12.00 -18.20
CA ASP A 195 2.26 11.51 -17.64
C ASP A 195 2.42 10.85 -16.26
N HIS A 196 3.63 10.89 -15.67
CA HIS A 196 3.89 10.34 -14.34
C HIS A 196 4.37 11.39 -13.35
N LEU A 197 3.93 11.23 -12.09
CA LEU A 197 4.55 11.82 -10.91
C LEU A 197 5.17 10.72 -10.08
N TRP A 198 6.36 10.97 -9.57
CA TRP A 198 7.12 10.05 -8.73
C TRP A 198 7.48 10.68 -7.40
N LEU A 199 7.55 9.86 -6.36
CA LEU A 199 7.99 10.27 -5.04
C LEU A 199 8.82 9.16 -4.41
N ASP A 200 10.04 9.49 -3.97
CA ASP A 200 10.87 8.60 -3.17
C ASP A 200 10.46 8.73 -1.71
N ILE A 201 9.96 7.65 -1.11
CA ILE A 201 9.65 7.62 0.32
C ILE A 201 10.82 7.06 1.15
N GLY A 202 12.00 6.87 0.55
CA GLY A 202 13.19 6.37 1.22
C GLY A 202 13.24 4.83 1.32
N GLY A 203 14.42 4.31 1.65
CA GLY A 203 14.63 2.87 1.81
C GLY A 203 14.45 2.04 0.54
N GLY A 204 14.57 2.68 -0.62
CA GLY A 204 14.35 2.02 -1.92
C GLY A 204 12.87 1.83 -2.26
N ARG A 205 11.94 2.47 -1.55
CA ARG A 205 10.51 2.48 -1.89
C ARG A 205 10.14 3.79 -2.60
N GLY A 206 9.32 3.69 -3.62
CA GLY A 206 8.71 4.85 -4.28
C GLY A 206 7.20 4.70 -4.39
N LEU A 207 6.53 5.84 -4.57
CA LEU A 207 5.14 5.92 -5.02
C LEU A 207 5.10 6.61 -6.37
N PHE A 208 4.08 6.31 -7.16
CA PHE A 208 3.83 7.02 -8.40
C PHE A 208 2.34 7.20 -8.69
N LEU A 209 2.05 8.25 -9.45
CA LEU A 209 0.74 8.54 -10.05
C LEU A 209 0.92 8.52 -11.56
N HIS A 210 0.06 7.83 -12.29
CA HIS A 210 0.11 7.68 -13.74
C HIS A 210 -1.21 8.13 -14.34
N TYR A 211 -1.12 9.12 -15.24
CA TYR A 211 -2.23 9.78 -15.89
C TYR A 211 -2.38 9.33 -17.35
N ASP A 212 -3.53 9.58 -17.95
CA ASP A 212 -3.81 9.20 -19.35
C ASP A 212 -3.08 10.03 -20.41
N ARG A 213 -2.52 11.17 -20.00
CA ARG A 213 -1.81 12.13 -20.84
C ARG A 213 -0.83 12.93 -19.98
N PRO A 214 0.04 13.76 -20.58
CA PRO A 214 0.94 14.61 -19.81
C PRO A 214 0.21 15.43 -18.75
N ILE A 215 0.74 15.45 -17.53
CA ILE A 215 0.12 16.13 -16.37
C ILE A 215 0.00 17.65 -16.58
N SER A 216 0.85 18.21 -17.44
CA SER A 216 0.78 19.62 -17.83
C SER A 216 -0.39 19.97 -18.77
N GLU A 217 -1.08 18.97 -19.31
CA GLU A 217 -2.26 19.15 -20.16
C GLU A 217 -3.54 19.22 -19.32
N GLU A 218 -4.46 20.11 -19.72
CA GLU A 218 -5.75 20.26 -19.03
C GLU A 218 -6.59 18.99 -19.16
N GLY A 219 -7.21 18.60 -18.04
CA GLY A 219 -8.05 17.41 -17.97
C GLY A 219 -7.29 16.10 -18.04
N ALA A 220 -6.02 16.07 -17.63
CA ALA A 220 -5.33 14.81 -17.34
C ALA A 220 -6.07 14.07 -16.22
N GLU A 221 -6.29 12.78 -16.41
CA GLU A 221 -7.09 11.94 -15.52
C GLU A 221 -6.24 10.79 -14.98
N LEU A 222 -6.34 10.52 -13.68
CA LEU A 222 -5.56 9.49 -13.00
C LEU A 222 -6.00 8.09 -13.47
N LEU A 223 -5.10 7.30 -14.04
CA LEU A 223 -5.34 5.91 -14.45
C LEU A 223 -4.93 4.93 -13.34
N TYR A 224 -3.72 5.13 -12.80
CA TYR A 224 -3.12 4.27 -11.81
C TYR A 224 -2.48 5.06 -10.68
N VAL A 225 -2.60 4.52 -9.48
CA VAL A 225 -1.63 4.75 -8.40
C VAL A 225 -0.71 3.53 -8.33
N GLY A 226 0.47 3.67 -7.74
CA GLY A 226 1.30 2.51 -7.57
C GLY A 226 2.44 2.70 -6.60
N ASP A 227 3.04 1.57 -6.26
CA ASP A 227 4.25 1.52 -5.46
C ASP A 227 5.38 0.82 -6.22
N ALA A 228 6.60 1.21 -5.84
CA ALA A 228 7.82 0.85 -6.52
C ALA A 228 8.84 0.31 -5.51
N ILE A 229 9.55 -0.76 -5.89
CA ILE A 229 10.67 -1.31 -5.12
C ILE A 229 11.93 -1.26 -5.97
N ARG A 230 12.95 -0.57 -5.46
CA ARG A 230 14.24 -0.41 -6.15
C ARG A 230 14.90 -1.77 -6.28
N GLY A 231 15.42 -2.07 -7.46
CA GLY A 231 16.05 -3.35 -7.72
C GLY A 231 16.85 -3.38 -9.01
N ARG A 232 17.18 -4.59 -9.43
CA ARG A 232 17.77 -4.90 -10.72
C ARG A 232 16.77 -5.65 -11.59
N PHE A 233 16.94 -5.55 -12.91
CA PHE A 233 16.16 -6.33 -13.86
C PHE A 233 16.67 -7.78 -13.91
N THR A 234 16.33 -8.57 -12.88
CA THR A 234 16.66 -9.99 -12.74
C THR A 234 15.55 -10.71 -11.97
N ALA A 235 15.39 -12.02 -12.19
CA ALA A 235 14.41 -12.83 -11.46
C ALA A 235 14.65 -12.82 -9.94
N GLU A 236 15.92 -12.87 -9.51
CA GLU A 236 16.32 -12.78 -8.10
C GLU A 236 15.91 -11.45 -7.45
N SER A 237 15.95 -10.35 -8.20
CA SER A 237 15.64 -9.02 -7.67
C SER A 237 14.17 -8.64 -7.83
N GLN A 238 13.36 -9.41 -8.56
CA GLN A 238 11.92 -9.19 -8.66
C GLN A 238 11.28 -9.50 -7.31
N PRO A 239 10.49 -8.58 -6.72
CA PRO A 239 9.81 -8.84 -5.46
C PRO A 239 8.92 -10.08 -5.53
N GLU A 240 9.04 -10.97 -4.53
CA GLU A 240 8.17 -12.15 -4.41
C GLU A 240 6.71 -11.78 -4.09
N ILE A 241 6.48 -10.55 -3.62
CA ILE A 241 5.15 -10.02 -3.36
C ILE A 241 4.42 -9.85 -4.70
N PRO A 242 3.20 -10.38 -4.88
CA PRO A 242 2.47 -10.27 -6.14
C PRO A 242 2.20 -8.82 -6.59
N GLY A 243 2.11 -8.65 -7.91
CA GLY A 243 1.74 -7.40 -8.58
C GLY A 243 2.91 -6.58 -9.10
N PHE A 244 4.14 -6.87 -8.67
CA PHE A 244 5.36 -6.27 -9.23
C PHE A 244 5.75 -6.93 -10.57
N VAL A 245 4.94 -6.71 -11.60
CA VAL A 245 5.04 -7.39 -12.92
C VAL A 245 5.77 -6.57 -13.98
N HIS A 246 6.00 -5.29 -13.71
CA HIS A 246 6.61 -4.36 -14.65
C HIS A 246 7.91 -3.80 -14.06
N PHE A 247 8.96 -3.72 -14.86
CA PHE A 247 10.23 -3.11 -14.49
C PHE A 247 10.48 -1.90 -15.38
N HIS A 248 10.97 -0.82 -14.79
CA HIS A 248 11.46 0.32 -15.52
C HIS A 248 12.90 0.65 -15.11
N GLN A 249 13.84 0.61 -16.06
CA GLN A 249 15.23 1.00 -15.81
C GLN A 249 15.35 2.51 -15.62
N PHE A 250 16.36 2.95 -14.87
CA PHE A 250 16.55 4.38 -14.59
C PHE A 250 16.92 5.21 -15.80
N LYS A 251 17.58 4.62 -16.80
CA LYS A 251 18.11 5.35 -17.95
C LYS A 251 17.84 4.60 -19.23
N ALA A 252 17.32 5.31 -20.22
CA ALA A 252 17.06 4.79 -21.55
C ALA A 252 17.24 5.89 -22.61
N GLU A 253 17.26 5.52 -23.89
CA GLU A 253 17.33 6.49 -24.99
C GLU A 253 15.96 7.16 -25.27
N SER A 254 14.86 6.53 -24.83
CA SER A 254 13.49 7.05 -24.92
C SER A 254 12.65 6.54 -23.74
N PRO A 255 11.48 7.15 -23.44
CA PRO A 255 10.52 6.66 -22.45
C PRO A 255 10.20 5.16 -22.63
N GLU A 256 9.86 4.76 -23.85
CA GLU A 256 9.47 3.38 -24.17
C GLU A 256 10.66 2.40 -24.05
N GLY A 257 11.88 2.89 -24.29
CA GLY A 257 13.10 2.12 -24.05
C GLY A 257 13.40 1.88 -22.57
N GLY A 258 12.67 2.54 -21.67
CA GLY A 258 12.78 2.36 -20.23
C GLY A 258 12.11 1.10 -19.70
N HIS A 259 11.17 0.50 -20.43
CA HIS A 259 10.49 -0.72 -20.01
C HIS A 259 11.44 -1.93 -20.08
N GLY A 260 11.66 -2.60 -18.94
CA GLY A 260 12.65 -3.65 -18.79
C GLY A 260 14.08 -3.10 -18.80
N GLY A 261 14.97 -3.80 -19.47
CA GLY A 261 16.37 -3.41 -19.62
C GLY A 261 17.26 -4.59 -19.97
N ASP A 262 18.56 -4.35 -20.01
CA ASP A 262 19.54 -5.44 -20.01
C ASP A 262 19.50 -6.19 -18.67
N PRO A 263 19.78 -7.51 -18.64
CA PRO A 263 19.86 -8.25 -17.39
C PRO A 263 20.78 -7.57 -16.37
N GLY A 264 20.25 -7.28 -15.17
CA GLY A 264 20.98 -6.58 -14.11
C GLY A 264 20.90 -5.05 -14.13
N ALA A 265 20.23 -4.45 -15.12
CA ALA A 265 19.97 -3.01 -15.19
C ALA A 265 19.32 -2.50 -13.89
N GLU A 266 19.71 -1.32 -13.44
CA GLU A 266 19.16 -0.71 -12.22
C GLU A 266 17.87 0.05 -12.54
N GLY A 267 16.89 -0.09 -11.66
CA GLY A 267 15.57 0.50 -11.87
C GLY A 267 14.61 0.21 -10.73
N TYR A 268 13.33 0.26 -11.06
CA TYR A 268 12.25 -0.09 -10.16
C TYR A 268 11.41 -1.23 -10.72
N TRP A 269 11.08 -2.19 -9.86
CA TRP A 269 9.92 -3.05 -10.05
C TRP A 269 8.68 -2.27 -9.59
N LEU A 270 7.68 -2.21 -10.45
CA LEU A 270 6.47 -1.41 -10.29
C LEU A 270 5.25 -2.31 -10.16
N ARG A 271 4.38 -1.95 -9.22
CA ARG A 271 3.03 -2.49 -9.12
C ARG A 271 2.04 -1.39 -9.44
N HIS A 272 1.26 -1.60 -10.50
CA HIS A 272 0.23 -0.69 -10.95
C HIS A 272 -1.10 -1.07 -10.32
N ILE A 273 -1.78 -0.09 -9.73
CA ILE A 273 -3.06 -0.25 -9.07
C ILE A 273 -4.05 0.67 -9.76
N ALA A 274 -4.93 0.08 -10.55
CA ALA A 274 -5.94 0.79 -11.30
C ALA A 274 -6.93 1.46 -10.36
N VAL A 275 -7.27 2.70 -10.66
CA VAL A 275 -8.30 3.48 -9.95
C VAL A 275 -9.52 3.73 -10.81
N ARG A 276 -9.73 2.96 -11.88
CA ARG A 276 -10.94 3.00 -12.74
C ARG A 276 -10.95 1.83 -13.73
N GLU A 277 -12.10 1.60 -14.36
CA GLU A 277 -12.21 0.69 -15.49
C GLU A 277 -11.58 1.30 -16.76
N MET A 278 -10.79 0.51 -17.49
CA MET A 278 -10.05 0.96 -18.68
C MET A 278 -9.93 -0.17 -19.70
N GLU A 279 -9.97 0.17 -21.00
CA GLU A 279 -9.57 -0.74 -22.07
C GLU A 279 -8.11 -0.43 -22.45
N MET A 280 -7.20 -1.35 -22.11
CA MET A 280 -5.76 -1.19 -22.35
C MET A 280 -5.27 -2.17 -23.42
N PRO A 281 -4.07 -1.96 -24.02
CA PRO A 281 -3.51 -2.89 -25.00
C PRO A 281 -3.36 -4.35 -24.51
N TRP A 282 -3.37 -4.57 -23.20
CA TRP A 282 -3.32 -5.90 -22.56
C TRP A 282 -4.70 -6.43 -22.12
N GLY A 283 -5.78 -5.72 -22.42
CA GLY A 283 -7.17 -6.13 -22.13
C GLY A 283 -7.90 -5.17 -21.20
N ASP A 284 -9.09 -5.60 -20.79
CA ASP A 284 -9.93 -4.87 -19.84
C ASP A 284 -9.27 -4.85 -18.45
N VAL A 285 -9.15 -3.66 -17.88
CA VAL A 285 -8.63 -3.42 -16.54
C VAL A 285 -9.77 -2.92 -15.67
N VAL A 286 -9.86 -3.45 -14.45
CA VAL A 286 -10.82 -3.03 -13.42
C VAL A 286 -10.07 -2.47 -12.21
N PRO A 287 -10.70 -1.63 -11.36
CA PRO A 287 -10.05 -1.10 -10.16
C PRO A 287 -9.43 -2.19 -9.28
N GLY A 288 -8.17 -2.01 -8.90
CA GLY A 288 -7.38 -3.00 -8.16
C GLY A 288 -5.99 -3.20 -8.76
N VAL A 289 -5.25 -4.22 -8.30
CA VAL A 289 -3.91 -4.52 -8.86
C VAL A 289 -4.02 -5.01 -10.29
N ASP A 290 -3.34 -4.33 -11.22
CA ASP A 290 -3.25 -4.73 -12.62
C ASP A 290 -2.05 -5.68 -12.81
N PHE A 291 -2.32 -6.98 -12.71
CA PHE A 291 -1.32 -8.02 -12.91
C PHE A 291 -0.84 -8.17 -14.36
N ASN A 292 -1.47 -7.48 -15.31
CA ASN A 292 -1.16 -7.57 -16.73
C ASN A 292 -0.52 -6.28 -17.28
N PHE A 293 -0.34 -5.26 -16.44
CA PHE A 293 0.27 -3.99 -16.83
C PHE A 293 1.64 -4.22 -17.45
N MET A 294 1.75 -4.03 -18.77
CA MET A 294 2.98 -4.07 -19.56
C MET A 294 4.04 -5.06 -19.05
N VAL A 295 3.67 -6.32 -18.81
CA VAL A 295 4.52 -7.29 -18.10
C VAL A 295 5.93 -7.37 -18.71
N THR A 296 6.96 -7.25 -17.88
CA THR A 296 8.37 -7.40 -18.26
C THR A 296 8.95 -8.65 -17.58
N PRO A 297 9.05 -9.78 -18.29
CA PRO A 297 9.60 -11.01 -17.71
C PRO A 297 11.03 -10.80 -17.22
N ALA A 298 11.27 -11.06 -15.94
CA ALA A 298 12.58 -10.93 -15.34
C ALA A 298 13.56 -11.99 -15.92
N PRO A 299 14.75 -11.61 -16.37
CA PRO A 299 15.73 -12.58 -16.87
C PRO A 299 16.40 -13.32 -15.70
N GLU A 300 16.64 -14.61 -15.90
CA GLU A 300 17.61 -15.35 -15.09
C GLU A 300 19.02 -14.87 -15.44
N VAL A 301 19.88 -14.69 -14.45
CA VAL A 301 21.30 -14.33 -14.65
C VAL A 301 22.14 -15.47 -14.10
N GLU A 302 22.99 -16.06 -14.96
CA GLU A 302 23.96 -17.09 -14.59
C GLU A 302 25.18 -16.54 -13.84
#